data_AF-A0A3C1KBP4-F1
#
_entry.id   AF-A0A3C1KBP4-F1
#
_cell.length_a   1.000
_cell.length_b   1.000
_cell.length_c   1.000
_cell.angle_alpha   90.00
_cell.angle_beta   90.00
_cell.angle_gamma   90.00
#
_symmetry.space_group_name_H-M   'P 1'
#
loop_
_entity.id
_entity.type
_entity.pdbx_description
1 polymer ?
#
loop_
_entity_poly.entity_id
_entity_poly.type
_entity_poly.pdbx_seq_one_letter_code
_entity_poly.pdbx_strand_id
1 'polypeptide(L)'
;MAEIVILPDADAAGSLVAREIAALIARTPDAVLGLATGSTPLPVYRALARLVADLDVSRVRGFALDEYVGLEPGHPESYRAVITREVVEPLGLDPDRVRTPDGALEGIAHAGADYERAIAEAGGVDLQILGIGSDGHIGFNEPGSSFASLTRVKTLTAQTRRDNARFFASPGDVPMHCITQGLGTILRARHLVLLAFGEGKSAAVAGAVEGPLAASVPGSAIQL
;
A
#
# COMPACT_ATOMS: atom_id res chain seq x y z
N MET A 1 -10.66 12.25 -13.82
CA MET A 1 -10.53 11.10 -14.74
C MET A 1 -9.13 10.58 -14.59
N ALA A 2 -8.97 9.30 -14.23
CA ALA A 2 -7.66 8.70 -14.03
C ALA A 2 -6.86 8.66 -15.35
N GLU A 3 -5.57 8.96 -15.29
CA GLU A 3 -4.66 8.77 -16.41
C GLU A 3 -4.28 7.29 -16.53
N ILE A 4 -4.39 6.71 -17.72
CA ILE A 4 -4.05 5.31 -17.98
C ILE A 4 -2.78 5.27 -18.83
N VAL A 5 -1.73 4.68 -18.26
CA VAL A 5 -0.44 4.51 -18.94
C VAL A 5 -0.20 3.03 -19.20
N ILE A 6 -0.28 2.63 -20.47
CA ILE A 6 -0.01 1.25 -20.90
C ILE A 6 1.48 1.11 -21.19
N LEU A 7 2.14 0.16 -20.53
CA LEU A 7 3.57 -0.07 -20.62
C LEU A 7 3.85 -1.54 -20.98
N PRO A 8 5.00 -1.82 -21.62
CA PRO A 8 5.28 -3.16 -22.16
C PRO A 8 5.42 -4.22 -21.06
N ASP A 9 5.90 -3.84 -19.88
CA ASP A 9 6.15 -4.76 -18.77
C ASP A 9 6.16 -4.03 -17.41
N ALA A 10 6.28 -4.83 -16.34
CA ALA A 10 6.29 -4.34 -14.97
C ALA A 10 7.54 -3.52 -14.63
N ASP A 11 8.69 -3.76 -15.27
CA ASP A 11 9.93 -3.03 -15.02
C ASP A 11 9.89 -1.64 -15.64
N ALA A 12 9.27 -1.48 -16.82
CA ALA A 12 9.00 -0.19 -17.44
C ALA A 12 8.05 0.65 -16.57
N ALA A 13 6.99 0.04 -16.04
CA ALA A 13 6.08 0.68 -15.09
C ALA A 13 6.77 1.05 -13.77
N GLY A 14 7.55 0.13 -13.20
CA GLY A 14 8.37 0.38 -12.03
C GLY A 14 9.31 1.56 -12.22
N SER A 15 10.00 1.61 -13.36
CA SER A 15 10.94 2.68 -13.70
C SER A 15 10.27 4.03 -13.89
N LEU A 16 9.06 4.06 -14.47
CA LEU A 16 8.29 5.30 -14.61
C LEU A 16 7.92 5.87 -13.25
N VAL A 17 7.28 5.06 -12.40
CA VAL A 17 6.83 5.50 -11.08
C VAL A 17 8.01 5.84 -10.16
N ALA A 18 9.11 5.08 -10.24
CA ALA A 18 10.32 5.38 -9.48
C ALA A 18 10.92 6.74 -9.83
N ARG A 19 10.90 7.16 -11.10
CA ARG A 19 11.34 8.51 -11.50
C ARG A 19 10.46 9.59 -10.89
N GLU A 20 9.14 9.40 -10.85
CA GLU A 20 8.22 10.34 -10.23
C GLU A 20 8.46 10.47 -8.72
N ILE A 21 8.68 9.35 -8.02
CA ILE A 21 9.00 9.36 -6.59
C ILE A 21 10.36 10.02 -6.33
N ALA A 22 11.40 9.70 -7.11
CA ALA A 22 12.71 10.33 -6.97
C ALA A 22 12.63 11.85 -7.20
N ALA A 23 11.88 12.28 -8.21
CA ALA A 23 11.65 13.69 -8.48
C ALA A 23 10.83 14.38 -7.37
N LEU A 24 9.86 13.69 -6.77
CA LEU A 24 9.13 14.16 -5.59
C LEU A 24 10.08 14.38 -4.41
N ILE A 25 10.91 13.39 -4.08
CA ILE A 25 11.89 13.48 -2.98
C ILE A 25 12.87 14.64 -3.21
N ALA A 26 13.39 14.78 -4.43
CA ALA A 26 14.32 15.87 -4.76
C ALA A 26 13.70 17.27 -4.58
N ARG A 27 12.39 17.42 -4.80
CA ARG A 27 11.65 18.68 -4.59
C ARG A 27 11.18 18.86 -3.15
N THR A 28 10.88 17.77 -2.46
CA THR A 28 10.29 17.73 -1.11
C THR A 28 11.08 16.72 -0.27
N PRO A 29 12.17 17.12 0.38
CA PRO A 29 13.05 16.19 1.11
C PRO A 29 12.36 15.43 2.25
N ASP A 30 11.26 15.96 2.78
CA ASP A 30 10.42 15.32 3.80
C ASP A 30 9.09 14.76 3.26
N ALA A 31 9.08 14.41 1.97
CA ALA A 31 7.95 13.78 1.29
C ALA A 31 7.41 12.58 2.09
N VAL A 32 6.09 12.45 2.09
CA VAL A 32 5.37 11.37 2.75
C VAL A 32 4.90 10.38 1.68
N LEU A 33 5.47 9.18 1.70
CA LEU A 33 5.16 8.12 0.76
C LEU A 33 4.16 7.14 1.37
N GLY A 34 3.10 6.83 0.62
CA GLY A 34 2.20 5.72 0.89
C GLY A 34 2.76 4.43 0.27
N LEU A 35 3.02 3.44 1.11
CA LEU A 35 3.73 2.21 0.75
C LEU A 35 2.77 1.03 0.64
N ALA A 36 2.99 0.17 -0.34
CA ALA A 36 2.27 -1.09 -0.51
C ALA A 36 3.23 -2.27 -0.40
N THR A 37 2.73 -3.40 0.09
CA THR A 37 3.44 -4.69 0.05
C THR A 37 2.98 -5.52 -1.16
N GLY A 38 3.44 -6.76 -1.25
CA GLY A 38 3.11 -7.67 -2.34
C GLY A 38 4.04 -7.52 -3.56
N SER A 39 3.80 -8.32 -4.60
CA SER A 39 4.68 -8.41 -5.76
C SER A 39 4.58 -7.21 -6.70
N THR A 40 3.42 -6.57 -6.77
CA THR A 40 3.14 -5.46 -7.69
C THR A 40 4.06 -4.25 -7.50
N PRO A 41 4.32 -3.74 -6.28
CA PRO A 41 5.18 -2.56 -6.12
C PRO A 41 6.69 -2.87 -6.21
N LEU A 42 7.14 -4.13 -6.22
CA LEU A 42 8.57 -4.48 -6.19
C LEU A 42 9.40 -3.87 -7.34
N PRO A 43 8.93 -3.82 -8.61
CA PRO A 43 9.68 -3.16 -9.67
C PRO A 43 9.90 -1.66 -9.42
N VAL A 44 8.96 -0.99 -8.73
CA VAL A 44 9.11 0.42 -8.32
C VAL A 44 10.23 0.55 -7.32
N TYR A 45 10.22 -0.23 -6.23
CA TYR A 45 11.23 -0.13 -5.17
C TYR A 45 12.64 -0.45 -5.69
N ARG A 46 12.78 -1.48 -6.54
CA ARG A 46 14.06 -1.83 -7.17
C ARG A 46 14.61 -0.72 -8.06
N ALA A 47 13.76 -0.09 -8.87
CA ALA A 47 14.17 1.02 -9.71
C ALA A 47 14.49 2.27 -8.87
N LEU A 48 13.66 2.54 -7.84
CA LEU A 48 13.81 3.70 -6.96
C LEU A 48 15.11 3.65 -6.16
N ALA A 49 15.48 2.48 -5.62
CA ALA A 49 16.75 2.28 -4.92
C ALA A 49 17.97 2.79 -5.71
N ARG A 50 17.98 2.58 -7.04
CA ARG A 50 19.04 3.06 -7.92
C ARG A 50 19.00 4.57 -8.12
N LEU A 51 17.82 5.17 -8.16
CA LEU A 51 17.62 6.59 -8.43
C LEU A 51 17.88 7.47 -7.20
N VAL A 52 17.67 6.93 -6.00
CA VAL A 52 17.84 7.67 -4.73
C VAL A 52 19.17 7.40 -4.05
N ALA A 53 20.04 6.56 -4.61
CA ALA A 53 21.32 6.18 -4.01
C ALA A 53 22.22 7.40 -3.65
N ASP A 54 22.14 8.47 -4.44
CA ASP A 54 22.88 9.72 -4.24
C ASP A 54 22.01 10.86 -3.66
N LEU A 55 20.77 10.58 -3.25
CA LEU A 55 19.86 11.56 -2.64
C LEU A 55 19.84 11.44 -1.12
N ASP A 56 19.73 12.58 -0.43
CA ASP A 56 19.42 12.58 1.00
C ASP A 56 17.95 12.21 1.22
N VAL A 57 17.72 10.96 1.62
CA VAL A 57 16.40 10.41 1.94
C VAL A 57 16.12 10.36 3.44
N SER A 58 17.00 10.90 4.28
CA SER A 58 16.91 10.80 5.74
C SER A 58 15.67 11.43 6.35
N ARG A 59 15.02 12.34 5.61
CA ARG A 59 13.80 13.05 6.03
C ARG A 59 12.51 12.47 5.45
N VAL A 60 12.61 11.56 4.47
CA VAL A 60 11.46 10.92 3.84
C VAL A 60 10.70 10.12 4.89
N ARG A 61 9.36 10.17 4.81
CA ARG A 61 8.45 9.45 5.69
C ARG A 61 7.65 8.43 4.90
N GLY A 62 7.30 7.32 5.55
CA GLY A 62 6.55 6.22 4.92
C GLY A 62 5.36 5.78 5.75
N PHE A 63 4.22 5.53 5.10
CA PHE A 63 3.03 4.93 5.71
C PHE A 63 2.55 3.75 4.88
N ALA A 64 2.66 2.53 5.40
CA ALA A 64 2.14 1.34 4.74
C ALA A 64 0.60 1.29 4.74
N LEU A 65 0.02 0.66 3.72
CA LEU A 65 -1.43 0.50 3.60
C LEU A 65 -2.03 -0.35 4.74
N ASP A 66 -1.32 -1.37 5.20
CA ASP A 66 -1.89 -2.39 6.06
C ASP A 66 -0.84 -3.06 6.96
N GLU A 67 -1.33 -3.79 7.96
CA GLU A 67 -0.58 -4.74 8.79
C GLU A 67 -1.49 -5.88 9.24
N TYR A 68 -0.94 -7.07 9.45
CA TYR A 68 -1.68 -8.17 10.05
C TYR A 68 -1.88 -7.98 11.55
N VAL A 69 -3.06 -8.35 12.05
CA VAL A 69 -3.33 -8.34 13.50
C VAL A 69 -2.76 -9.60 14.15
N GLY A 70 -2.03 -9.41 15.24
CA GLY A 70 -1.52 -10.49 16.09
C GLY A 70 -0.24 -11.16 15.57
N LEU A 71 0.38 -10.66 14.50
CA LEU A 71 1.74 -11.06 14.16
C LEU A 71 2.74 -10.27 14.99
N GLU A 72 3.74 -10.97 15.52
CA GLU A 72 4.87 -10.33 16.18
C GLU A 72 5.62 -9.43 15.18
N PRO A 73 6.10 -8.23 15.59
CA PRO A 73 6.82 -7.31 14.70
C PRO A 73 8.07 -7.90 14.04
N GLY A 74 8.67 -8.93 14.64
CA GLY A 74 9.82 -9.66 14.09
C GLY A 74 9.46 -10.82 13.17
N HIS A 75 8.17 -11.12 12.97
CA HIS A 75 7.73 -12.19 12.08
C HIS A 75 8.12 -11.83 10.63
N PRO A 76 8.77 -12.72 9.86
CA PRO A 76 9.25 -12.42 8.50
C PRO A 76 8.17 -11.93 7.53
N GLU A 77 6.94 -12.39 7.74
CA GLU A 77 5.75 -12.03 6.95
C GLU A 77 4.89 -10.92 7.58
N SER A 78 5.32 -10.31 8.69
CA SER A 78 4.72 -9.04 9.11
C SER A 78 4.98 -8.00 8.04
N TYR A 79 4.02 -7.13 7.77
CA TYR A 79 4.21 -6.09 6.77
C TYR A 79 5.27 -5.08 7.19
N ARG A 80 5.49 -4.91 8.51
CA ARG A 80 6.66 -4.23 9.04
C ARG A 80 7.97 -4.86 8.54
N ALA A 81 8.17 -6.16 8.72
CA ALA A 81 9.38 -6.83 8.26
C ALA A 81 9.54 -6.78 6.73
N VAL A 82 8.44 -6.94 5.98
CA VAL A 82 8.45 -6.85 4.52
C VAL A 82 8.82 -5.43 4.07
N ILE A 83 8.20 -4.38 4.63
CA ILE A 83 8.51 -2.99 4.29
C ILE A 83 9.96 -2.65 4.66
N THR A 84 10.45 -3.12 5.81
CA THR A 84 11.85 -2.93 6.19
C THR A 84 12.79 -3.51 5.14
N ARG A 85 12.60 -4.79 4.79
CA ARG A 85 13.47 -5.52 3.85
C ARG A 85 13.39 -5.01 2.41
N GLU A 86 12.19 -4.72 1.92
CA GLU A 86 11.97 -4.39 0.50
C GLU A 86 12.04 -2.90 0.20
N VAL A 87 11.87 -2.04 1.23
CA VAL A 87 11.76 -0.59 1.06
C VAL A 87 12.76 0.18 1.93
N VAL A 88 12.75 -0.02 3.25
CA VAL A 88 13.58 0.80 4.16
C VAL A 88 15.07 0.56 3.90
N GLU A 89 15.50 -0.69 3.96
CA GLU A 89 16.92 -1.06 3.78
C GLU A 89 17.43 -0.75 2.37
N PRO A 90 16.73 -1.10 1.28
CA PRO A 90 17.27 -0.87 -0.07
C PRO A 90 17.29 0.60 -0.49
N LEU A 91 16.38 1.43 0.03
CA LEU A 91 16.34 2.86 -0.28
C LEU A 91 17.19 3.69 0.69
N GLY A 92 17.62 3.12 1.83
CA GLY A 92 18.36 3.85 2.86
C GLY A 92 17.48 4.80 3.68
N LEU A 93 16.19 4.49 3.83
CA LEU A 93 15.27 5.32 4.62
C LEU A 93 15.54 5.19 6.12
N ASP A 94 15.22 6.24 6.87
CA ASP A 94 15.20 6.20 8.33
C ASP A 94 14.05 5.28 8.81
N PRO A 95 14.33 4.15 9.49
CA PRO A 95 13.30 3.23 9.94
C PRO A 95 12.31 3.86 10.92
N ASP A 96 12.70 4.88 11.67
CA ASP A 96 11.82 5.57 12.63
C ASP A 96 10.79 6.48 11.93
N ARG A 97 11.01 6.75 10.63
CA ARG A 97 10.13 7.55 9.78
C ARG A 97 9.19 6.72 8.92
N VAL A 98 9.32 5.39 8.94
CA VAL A 98 8.48 4.47 8.18
C VAL A 98 7.60 3.68 9.14
N ARG A 99 6.29 3.80 8.94
CA ARG A 99 5.27 3.28 9.87
C ARG A 99 4.33 2.31 9.17
N THR A 100 4.05 1.18 9.80
CA THR A 100 2.90 0.32 9.50
C THR A 100 1.81 0.54 10.57
N PRO A 101 0.54 0.22 10.30
CA PRO A 101 -0.48 0.18 11.35
C PRO A 101 -0.06 -0.76 12.49
N ASP A 102 -0.39 -0.43 13.74
CA ASP A 102 -0.04 -1.27 14.90
C ASP A 102 -0.97 -2.48 15.01
N GLY A 103 -0.49 -3.64 14.55
CA GLY A 103 -1.21 -4.91 14.58
C GLY A 103 -1.26 -5.60 15.95
N ALA A 104 -0.68 -5.04 17.01
CA ALA A 104 -0.70 -5.66 18.33
C ALA A 104 -2.14 -5.82 18.87
N LEU A 105 -2.39 -6.92 19.57
CA LEU A 105 -3.70 -7.17 20.18
C LEU A 105 -3.98 -6.17 21.31
N GLU A 106 -2.94 -5.76 22.03
CA GLU A 106 -3.02 -4.67 22.99
C GLU A 106 -3.14 -3.33 22.24
N GLY A 107 -4.15 -2.52 22.59
CA GLY A 107 -4.35 -1.22 21.93
C GLY A 107 -5.03 -1.27 20.55
N ILE A 108 -5.37 -2.45 20.02
CA ILE A 108 -5.97 -2.63 18.69
C ILE A 108 -7.22 -1.76 18.43
N ALA A 109 -7.98 -1.46 19.48
CA ALA A 109 -9.18 -0.61 19.42
C ALA A 109 -8.87 0.84 18.99
N HIS A 110 -7.65 1.32 19.24
CA HIS A 110 -7.20 2.68 18.92
C HIS A 110 -6.24 2.73 17.74
N ALA A 111 -5.63 1.60 17.35
CA ALA A 111 -4.62 1.52 16.31
C ALA A 111 -5.00 2.23 15.00
N GLY A 112 -6.24 2.10 14.54
CA GLY A 112 -6.71 2.80 13.34
C GLY A 112 -6.76 4.33 13.51
N ALA A 113 -7.32 4.82 14.63
CA ALA A 113 -7.41 6.26 14.90
C ALA A 113 -6.05 6.90 15.15
N ASP A 114 -5.14 6.18 15.80
CA ASP A 114 -3.78 6.62 16.05
C ASP A 114 -2.97 6.70 14.75
N TYR A 115 -3.19 5.74 13.83
CA TYR A 115 -2.56 5.76 12.52
C TYR A 115 -3.06 6.92 11.63
N GLU A 116 -4.38 7.20 11.63
CA GLU A 116 -4.95 8.38 10.96
C GLU A 116 -4.33 9.68 11.47
N ARG A 117 -4.20 9.80 12.81
CA ARG A 117 -3.59 10.97 13.44
C ARG A 117 -2.13 11.13 13.04
N ALA A 118 -1.37 10.03 13.02
CA ALA A 118 0.03 10.05 12.58
C ALA A 118 0.19 10.48 11.12
N ILE A 119 -0.68 10.04 10.21
CA ILE A 119 -0.69 10.49 8.81
C ILE A 119 -0.99 11.99 8.72
N ALA A 120 -1.98 12.47 9.48
CA ALA A 120 -2.34 13.89 9.50
C ALA A 120 -1.22 14.77 10.06
N GLU A 121 -0.58 14.37 11.15
CA GLU A 121 0.58 15.04 11.77
C GLU A 121 1.80 15.06 10.85
N ALA A 122 1.94 14.06 9.97
CA ALA A 122 2.98 14.06 8.93
C ALA A 122 2.71 15.06 7.79
N GLY A 123 1.50 15.63 7.68
CA GLY A 123 1.10 16.55 6.62
C GLY A 123 0.27 15.90 5.49
N GLY A 124 -0.18 14.66 5.69
CA GLY A 124 -0.83 13.84 4.68
C GLY A 124 0.16 13.11 3.76
N VAL A 125 -0.35 12.19 2.93
CA VAL A 125 0.45 11.42 1.98
C VAL A 125 0.60 12.18 0.67
N ASP A 126 1.84 12.38 0.20
CA ASP A 126 2.11 13.09 -1.05
C ASP A 126 1.91 12.19 -2.27
N LEU A 127 2.35 10.94 -2.20
CA LEU A 127 2.14 9.93 -3.23
C LEU A 127 1.84 8.57 -2.61
N GLN A 128 0.70 7.98 -2.94
CA GLN A 128 0.28 6.66 -2.46
C GLN A 128 0.43 5.62 -3.57
N ILE A 129 1.30 4.63 -3.34
CA ILE A 129 1.44 3.46 -4.21
C ILE A 129 0.33 2.47 -3.85
N LEU A 130 -0.38 1.97 -4.86
CA LEU A 130 -1.49 1.04 -4.73
C LEU A 130 -1.30 -0.15 -5.68
N GLY A 131 -1.71 -1.33 -5.23
CA GLY A 131 -2.06 -2.44 -6.09
C GLY A 131 -3.58 -2.59 -6.18
N ILE A 132 -4.05 -3.45 -7.08
CA ILE A 132 -5.45 -3.85 -7.17
C ILE A 132 -5.61 -5.37 -7.04
N GLY A 133 -6.57 -5.79 -6.21
CA GLY A 133 -7.04 -7.17 -6.09
C GLY A 133 -7.70 -7.67 -7.38
N SER A 134 -7.78 -8.98 -7.60
CA SER A 134 -8.54 -9.54 -8.73
C SER A 134 -10.06 -9.32 -8.61
N ASP A 135 -10.52 -9.04 -7.39
CA ASP A 135 -11.89 -8.63 -7.04
C ASP A 135 -12.05 -7.10 -6.98
N GLY A 136 -11.01 -6.34 -7.34
CA GLY A 136 -11.02 -4.88 -7.30
C GLY A 136 -10.72 -4.25 -5.94
N HIS A 137 -10.28 -4.98 -4.91
CA HIS A 137 -9.87 -4.34 -3.65
C HIS A 137 -8.62 -3.46 -3.81
N ILE A 138 -8.48 -2.46 -2.94
CA ILE A 138 -7.24 -1.67 -2.75
C ILE A 138 -6.89 -1.72 -1.25
N GLY A 139 -5.63 -2.01 -0.91
CA GLY A 139 -5.28 -2.46 0.44
C GLY A 139 -6.09 -3.70 0.81
N PHE A 140 -6.62 -3.80 2.03
CA PHE A 140 -7.63 -4.80 2.40
C PHE A 140 -9.06 -4.25 2.44
N ASN A 141 -9.34 -3.22 1.62
CA ASN A 141 -10.70 -2.73 1.40
C ASN A 141 -11.43 -3.66 0.42
N GLU A 142 -11.92 -4.78 0.96
CA GLU A 142 -12.71 -5.79 0.24
C GLU A 142 -14.05 -5.21 -0.29
N PRO A 143 -14.68 -5.86 -1.29
CA PRO A 143 -16.01 -5.48 -1.78
C PRO A 143 -17.04 -5.22 -0.67
N GLY A 144 -17.78 -4.12 -0.79
CA GLY A 144 -18.70 -3.61 0.23
C GLY A 144 -18.08 -2.60 1.20
N SER A 145 -16.79 -2.29 1.07
CA SER A 145 -16.14 -1.24 1.87
C SER A 145 -16.67 0.16 1.51
N SER A 146 -16.89 1.00 2.52
CA SER A 146 -17.34 2.38 2.34
C SER A 146 -16.23 3.25 1.74
N PHE A 147 -16.57 4.10 0.76
CA PHE A 147 -15.64 5.10 0.22
C PHE A 147 -15.21 6.15 1.25
N ALA A 148 -16.00 6.35 2.31
CA ALA A 148 -15.66 7.24 3.42
C ALA A 148 -14.97 6.51 4.59
N SER A 149 -14.64 5.22 4.44
CA SER A 149 -14.02 4.47 5.52
C SER A 149 -12.64 5.03 5.85
N LEU A 150 -12.31 5.07 7.14
CA LEU A 150 -10.96 5.37 7.63
C LEU A 150 -10.19 4.08 7.94
N THR A 151 -8.94 4.23 8.41
CA THR A 151 -8.11 3.12 8.87
C THR A 151 -8.83 2.31 9.94
N ARG A 152 -8.94 0.99 9.73
CA ARG A 152 -9.75 0.11 10.60
C ARG A 152 -9.30 -1.34 10.55
N VAL A 153 -9.71 -2.10 11.56
CA VAL A 153 -9.61 -3.56 11.55
C VAL A 153 -10.57 -4.15 10.52
N LYS A 154 -10.09 -5.12 9.74
CA LYS A 154 -10.87 -5.89 8.77
C LYS A 154 -10.59 -7.38 8.92
N THR A 155 -11.64 -8.18 8.80
CA THR A 155 -11.53 -9.63 8.63
C THR A 155 -11.14 -9.92 7.19
N LEU A 156 -10.07 -10.69 7.02
CA LEU A 156 -9.61 -11.13 5.70
C LEU A 156 -10.59 -12.16 5.14
N THR A 157 -10.90 -12.06 3.84
CA THR A 157 -11.75 -13.06 3.20
C THR A 157 -11.04 -14.41 3.14
N ALA A 158 -11.82 -15.48 3.01
CA ALA A 158 -11.25 -16.82 2.82
C ALA A 158 -10.38 -16.91 1.54
N GLN A 159 -10.69 -16.11 0.51
CA GLN A 159 -9.89 -16.04 -0.72
C GLN A 159 -8.55 -15.36 -0.44
N THR A 160 -8.55 -14.16 0.17
CA THR A 160 -7.34 -13.44 0.54
C THR A 160 -6.41 -14.28 1.42
N ARG A 161 -6.97 -15.02 2.38
CA ARG A 161 -6.17 -15.95 3.22
C ARG A 161 -5.55 -17.09 2.41
N ARG A 162 -6.26 -17.65 1.41
CA ARG A 162 -5.71 -18.68 0.51
C ARG A 162 -4.58 -18.12 -0.35
N ASP A 163 -4.77 -16.93 -0.89
CA ASP A 163 -3.77 -16.29 -1.76
C ASP A 163 -2.49 -15.93 -0.99
N ASN A 164 -2.63 -15.54 0.28
CA ASN A 164 -1.50 -15.20 1.14
C ASN A 164 -0.84 -16.42 1.79
N ALA A 165 -1.50 -17.58 1.84
CA ALA A 165 -0.94 -18.80 2.45
C ALA A 165 0.39 -19.25 1.85
N ARG A 166 0.70 -18.88 0.60
CA ARG A 166 1.99 -19.16 -0.05
C ARG A 166 3.21 -18.51 0.63
N PHE A 167 2.98 -17.51 1.47
CA PHE A 167 4.02 -16.81 2.22
C PHE A 167 4.24 -17.38 3.63
N PHE A 168 3.31 -18.20 4.11
CA PHE A 168 3.35 -18.76 5.47
C PHE A 168 3.73 -20.25 5.44
N ALA A 169 4.24 -20.76 6.56
CA ALA A 169 4.61 -22.16 6.70
C ALA A 169 3.39 -23.10 6.56
N SER A 170 2.23 -22.65 7.04
CA SER A 170 0.96 -23.34 6.83
C SER A 170 -0.20 -22.35 6.59
N PRO A 171 -1.29 -22.78 5.93
CA PRO A 171 -2.50 -21.97 5.79
C PRO A 171 -3.14 -21.56 7.12
N GLY A 172 -2.87 -22.30 8.20
CA GLY A 172 -3.35 -22.00 9.55
C GLY A 172 -2.67 -20.79 10.18
N ASP A 173 -1.43 -20.50 9.75
CA ASP A 173 -0.63 -19.39 10.28
C ASP A 173 -1.02 -18.05 9.67
N VAL A 174 -1.84 -18.06 8.61
CA VAL A 174 -2.33 -16.82 7.99
C VAL A 174 -3.34 -16.15 8.93
N PRO A 175 -3.07 -14.91 9.38
CA PRO A 175 -3.95 -14.20 10.31
C PRO A 175 -5.39 -14.07 9.79
N MET A 176 -6.33 -13.94 10.73
CA MET A 176 -7.76 -13.74 10.40
C MET A 176 -8.11 -12.27 10.18
N HIS A 177 -7.34 -11.37 10.79
CA HIS A 177 -7.61 -9.94 10.80
C HIS A 177 -6.38 -9.17 10.34
N CYS A 178 -6.63 -7.99 9.79
CA CYS A 178 -5.64 -6.99 9.44
C CYS A 178 -6.15 -5.61 9.89
N ILE A 179 -5.26 -4.65 9.95
CA ILE A 179 -5.60 -3.24 9.93
C ILE A 179 -5.25 -2.74 8.54
N THR A 180 -6.12 -1.95 7.94
CA THR A 180 -5.89 -1.36 6.62
C THR A 180 -6.36 0.08 6.60
N GLN A 181 -5.61 0.94 5.89
CA GLN A 181 -6.05 2.27 5.53
C GLN A 181 -7.39 2.16 4.80
N GLY A 182 -8.34 3.03 5.16
CA GLY A 182 -9.63 3.03 4.50
C GLY A 182 -9.57 3.71 3.13
N LEU A 183 -10.60 3.50 2.29
CA LEU A 183 -10.69 4.20 1.01
C LEU A 183 -10.69 5.73 1.20
N GLY A 184 -11.36 6.24 2.23
CA GLY A 184 -11.36 7.67 2.56
C GLY A 184 -10.00 8.17 3.05
N THR A 185 -9.18 7.30 3.64
CA THR A 185 -7.79 7.61 4.00
C THR A 185 -6.93 7.70 2.74
N ILE A 186 -7.02 6.69 1.88
CA ILE A 186 -6.27 6.61 0.61
C ILE A 186 -6.58 7.80 -0.28
N LEU A 187 -7.85 8.15 -0.44
CA LEU A 187 -8.30 9.27 -1.28
C LEU A 187 -7.85 10.65 -0.79
N ARG A 188 -7.30 10.77 0.42
CA ARG A 188 -6.70 12.03 0.91
C ARG A 188 -5.27 12.25 0.43
N ALA A 189 -4.63 11.24 -0.16
CA ALA A 189 -3.30 11.40 -0.72
C ALA A 189 -3.33 12.40 -1.88
N ARG A 190 -2.27 13.20 -2.03
CA ARG A 190 -2.19 14.22 -3.10
C ARG A 190 -2.09 13.60 -4.49
N HIS A 191 -1.52 12.41 -4.58
CA HIS A 191 -1.38 11.66 -5.82
C HIS A 191 -1.52 10.16 -5.55
N LEU A 192 -2.39 9.50 -6.32
CA LEU A 192 -2.55 8.05 -6.29
C LEU A 192 -1.85 7.43 -7.50
N VAL A 193 -1.07 6.38 -7.27
CA VAL A 193 -0.45 5.57 -8.33
C VAL A 193 -0.89 4.13 -8.15
N LEU A 194 -1.82 3.68 -9.00
CA LEU A 194 -2.30 2.30 -9.02
C LEU A 194 -1.56 1.49 -10.07
N LEU A 195 -0.95 0.39 -9.65
CA LEU A 195 -0.21 -0.55 -10.48
C LEU A 195 -1.01 -1.86 -10.63
N ALA A 196 -1.08 -2.36 -11.86
CA ALA A 196 -1.74 -3.63 -12.15
C ALA A 196 -0.97 -4.38 -13.24
N PHE A 197 -0.55 -5.61 -12.93
CA PHE A 197 0.22 -6.45 -13.84
C PHE A 197 -0.41 -7.82 -13.99
N GLY A 198 -0.32 -8.37 -15.20
CA GLY A 198 -0.81 -9.71 -15.54
C GLY A 198 -2.29 -9.77 -15.89
N GLU A 199 -2.65 -10.77 -16.68
CA GLU A 199 -4.01 -10.96 -17.21
C GLU A 199 -5.07 -11.12 -16.11
N GLY A 200 -4.71 -11.72 -14.98
CA GLY A 200 -5.60 -11.92 -13.82
C GLY A 200 -6.09 -10.62 -13.15
N LYS A 201 -5.58 -9.45 -13.55
CA LYS A 201 -6.03 -8.14 -13.07
C LYS A 201 -6.91 -7.39 -14.08
N SER A 202 -7.04 -7.90 -15.31
CA SER A 202 -7.76 -7.22 -16.41
C SER A 202 -9.20 -6.84 -16.04
N ALA A 203 -9.99 -7.79 -15.52
CA ALA A 203 -11.37 -7.55 -15.13
C ALA A 203 -11.49 -6.52 -13.98
N ALA A 204 -10.59 -6.56 -13.00
CA ALA A 204 -10.55 -5.61 -11.91
C ALA A 204 -10.20 -4.19 -12.39
N VAL A 205 -9.23 -4.07 -13.30
CA VAL A 205 -8.86 -2.78 -13.91
C VAL A 205 -10.01 -2.22 -14.73
N ALA A 206 -10.63 -3.03 -15.60
CA ALA A 206 -11.78 -2.61 -16.38
C ALA A 206 -12.93 -2.14 -15.47
N GLY A 207 -13.25 -2.90 -14.42
CA GLY A 207 -14.27 -2.52 -13.45
C GLY A 207 -13.94 -1.24 -12.68
N ALA A 208 -12.67 -1.02 -12.32
CA ALA A 208 -12.23 0.17 -11.58
C ALA A 208 -12.20 1.43 -12.45
N VAL A 209 -11.91 1.31 -13.75
CA VAL A 209 -11.69 2.44 -14.66
C VAL A 209 -12.92 2.78 -15.50
N GLU A 210 -13.58 1.77 -16.06
CA GLU A 210 -14.70 1.92 -17.00
C GLU A 210 -16.05 1.62 -16.35
N GLY A 211 -16.04 0.89 -15.23
CA GLY A 211 -17.24 0.57 -14.46
C GLY A 211 -17.77 1.74 -13.63
N PRO A 212 -18.96 1.58 -13.02
CA PRO A 212 -19.52 2.60 -12.15
C PRO A 212 -18.72 2.73 -10.85
N LEU A 213 -18.72 3.92 -10.26
CA LEU A 213 -18.31 4.12 -8.88
C LEU A 213 -19.21 3.28 -7.95
N ALA A 214 -18.69 2.17 -7.43
CA ALA A 214 -19.47 1.19 -6.68
C ALA A 214 -18.65 0.55 -5.56
N ALA A 215 -19.22 0.44 -4.36
CA ALA A 215 -18.57 -0.22 -3.23
C ALA A 215 -18.27 -1.72 -3.49
N SER A 216 -19.00 -2.35 -4.42
CA SER A 216 -18.70 -3.71 -4.89
C SER A 216 -17.40 -3.81 -5.69
N VAL A 217 -16.87 -2.69 -6.19
CA VAL A 217 -15.56 -2.58 -6.82
C VAL A 217 -14.79 -1.44 -6.12
N PRO A 218 -14.19 -1.70 -4.95
CA PRO A 218 -13.50 -0.68 -4.14
C PRO A 218 -12.49 0.15 -4.95
N GLY A 219 -11.82 -0.48 -5.93
CA GLY A 219 -10.88 0.16 -6.83
C GLY A 219 -11.46 1.26 -7.72
N SER A 220 -12.78 1.29 -7.92
CA SER A 220 -13.47 2.41 -8.59
C SER A 220 -13.34 3.74 -7.81
N ALA A 221 -12.88 3.70 -6.56
CA ALA A 221 -12.53 4.90 -5.79
C ALA A 221 -11.58 5.84 -6.53
N ILE A 222 -10.68 5.31 -7.38
CA ILE A 222 -9.72 6.12 -8.16
C ILE A 222 -10.38 7.07 -9.17
N GLN A 223 -11.70 6.96 -9.38
CA GLN A 223 -12.47 7.85 -10.25
C GLN A 223 -12.86 9.18 -9.57
N LEU A 224 -12.76 9.24 -8.22
CA LEU A 224 -13.05 10.42 -7.40
C LEU A 224 -11.86 11.38 -7.37
#